data_AF-A0A961U5W9-F1
#
_entry.id   AF-A0A961U5W9-F1
#
_cell.length_a   1.000
_cell.length_b   1.000
_cell.length_c   1.000
_cell.angle_alpha   90.00
_cell.angle_beta   90.00
_cell.angle_gamma   90.00
#
_symmetry.space_group_name_H-M   'P 1'
#
loop_
_entity.id
_entity.type
_entity.pdbx_description
1 polymer ?
#
loop_
_entity_poly.entity_id
_entity_poly.type
_entity_poly.pdbx_seq_one_letter_code
_entity_poly.pdbx_strand_id
1 'polypeptide(L)' 'MKRVSLNQQIEEIDRELAVRGRLTRWGSMTESQCAFCTQRLEAAGRSLRWLKANERLIRARCPELFARARGC' A
#
# COMPACT_ATOMS: atom_id res chain seq x y z
N MET A 1 15.03 -9.20 -7.33
CA MET A 1 14.10 -8.29 -6.62
C MET A 1 13.81 -8.88 -5.24
N LYS A 2 14.08 -8.17 -4.14
CA LYS A 2 13.66 -8.63 -2.80
C LYS A 2 12.13 -8.59 -2.75
N ARG A 3 11.49 -9.72 -2.41
CA ARG A 3 10.04 -9.82 -2.25
C ARG A 3 9.67 -9.10 -0.95
N VAL A 4 9.24 -7.85 -1.06
CA VAL A 4 8.80 -7.04 0.09
C VAL A 4 7.49 -7.62 0.62
N SER A 5 7.37 -7.80 1.93
CA SER A 5 6.14 -8.31 2.52
C SER A 5 4.99 -7.31 2.32
N LEU A 6 3.76 -7.81 2.21
CA LEU A 6 2.57 -6.95 2.07
C LEU A 6 2.45 -5.96 3.25
N ASN A 7 2.86 -6.35 4.46
CA ASN A 7 2.91 -5.48 5.63
C ASN A 7 3.91 -4.34 5.45
N GLN A 8 5.12 -4.64 4.98
CA GLN A 8 6.13 -3.61 4.69
C GLN A 8 5.65 -2.63 3.61
N GLN A 9 4.92 -3.10 2.59
CA GLN A 9 4.36 -2.21 1.56
C GLN A 9 3.30 -1.25 2.13
N ILE A 10 2.45 -1.74 3.04
CA ILE A 10 1.44 -0.92 3.72
C ILE A 10 2.13 0.11 4.62
N GLU A 11 3.09 -0.30 5.43
CA GLU A 11 3.84 0.60 6.31
C GLU A 11 4.56 1.70 5.53
N GLU A 12 5.14 1.39 4.37
CA GLU A 12 5.82 2.36 3.53
C GLU A 12 4.84 3.43 3.01
N ILE A 13 3.65 3.03 2.57
CA ILE A 13 2.61 3.95 2.13
C ILE A 13 2.14 4.83 3.28
N ASP A 14 1.92 4.25 4.47
CA ASP A 14 1.48 5.00 5.64
C ASP A 14 2.54 6.04 6.06
N ARG A 15 3.82 5.69 6.01
CA ARG A 15 4.93 6.62 6.25
C ARG A 15 4.95 7.76 5.24
N GLU A 16 4.81 7.46 3.95
CA GLU A 16 4.83 8.45 2.88
C GLU A 16 3.64 9.43 2.98
N LEU A 17 2.44 8.91 3.27
CA LEU A 17 1.26 9.74 3.54
C LEU A 17 1.47 10.64 4.75
N ALA A 18 2.09 10.13 5.82
CA ALA A 18 2.38 10.92 7.01
C ALA A 18 3.42 12.03 6.74
N VAL A 19 4.44 11.77 5.92
CA VAL A 19 5.41 12.79 5.49
C VAL A 19 4.71 13.91 4.73
N ARG A 20 3.86 13.57 3.74
CA ARG A 20 3.15 14.56 2.91
C ARG A 20 2.10 15.35 3.70
N GLY A 21 1.42 14.70 4.64
CA GLY A 21 0.52 15.38 5.58
C GLY A 21 1.26 16.41 6.44
N ARG A 22 2.48 16.08 6.91
CA ARG A 22 3.33 17.06 7.61
C ARG A 22 3.72 18.22 6.69
N LEU A 23 4.16 17.97 5.45
CA LEU A 23 4.53 19.04 4.51
C LEU A 23 3.39 20.04 4.26
N THR A 24 2.15 19.57 4.26
CA THR A 24 0.95 20.43 4.18
C THR A 24 0.79 21.28 5.45
N ARG A 25 0.93 20.66 6.63
CA ARG A 25 0.80 21.34 7.93
C ARG A 25 1.86 22.43 8.14
N TRP A 26 3.07 22.25 7.63
CA TRP A 26 4.16 23.24 7.73
C TRP A 26 4.11 24.30 6.62
N GLY A 27 3.05 24.32 5.78
CA GLY A 27 2.87 25.31 4.71
C GLY A 27 3.82 25.14 3.51
N SER A 28 4.61 24.06 3.48
CA SER A 28 5.52 23.75 2.37
C SER A 28 4.82 23.17 1.14
N MET A 29 3.54 22.82 1.26
CA MET A 29 2.68 22.33 0.18
C MET A 29 1.24 22.79 0.42
N THR A 30 0.55 23.23 -0.65
CA THR A 30 -0.88 23.56 -0.55
C THR A 30 -1.73 22.30 -0.37
N GLU A 31 -2.93 22.45 0.20
CA GLU A 31 -3.85 21.33 0.42
C GLU A 31 -4.23 20.62 -0.89
N SER A 32 -4.47 21.38 -1.97
CA SER A 32 -4.77 20.82 -3.30
C SER A 32 -3.60 20.03 -3.89
N GLN A 33 -2.37 20.50 -3.72
CA GLN A 33 -1.17 19.78 -4.15
C GLN A 33 -0.97 18.51 -3.30
N CYS A 34 -1.24 18.58 -2.00
CA CYS A 34 -1.19 17.41 -1.14
C CYS A 34 -2.18 16.34 -1.61
N ALA A 35 -3.45 16.72 -1.77
CA ALA A 35 -4.51 15.81 -2.19
C ALA A 35 -4.19 15.16 -3.53
N PHE A 36 -3.70 15.93 -4.52
CA PHE A 36 -3.27 15.38 -5.81
C PHE A 36 -2.10 14.40 -5.66
N CYS A 37 -1.12 14.73 -4.83
CA CYS A 37 0.05 13.89 -4.59
C CYS A 37 -0.26 12.63 -3.78
N THR A 38 -1.24 12.65 -2.87
CA THR A 38 -1.57 11.51 -1.99
C THR A 38 -2.63 10.60 -2.58
N GLN A 39 -3.49 11.07 -3.49
CA GLN A 39 -4.63 10.30 -4.02
C GLN A 39 -4.23 8.91 -4.55
N ARG A 40 -3.13 8.83 -5.31
CA ARG A 40 -2.63 7.56 -5.85
C ARG A 40 -2.09 6.63 -4.76
N LEU A 41 -1.42 7.20 -3.75
CA LEU A 41 -0.89 6.44 -2.62
C LEU A 41 -2.01 5.91 -1.73
N GLU A 42 -3.04 6.72 -1.48
CA GLU A 42 -4.22 6.28 -0.73
C GLU A 42 -4.97 5.16 -1.46
N ALA A 43 -5.12 5.28 -2.78
CA ALA A 43 -5.72 4.22 -3.59
C ALA A 43 -4.90 2.92 -3.50
N ALA A 44 -3.58 3.00 -3.62
CA ALA A 44 -2.69 1.85 -3.45
C ALA A 44 -2.80 1.24 -2.04
N GLY A 45 -2.81 2.08 -0.99
CA GLY A 45 -2.95 1.65 0.40
C GLY A 45 -4.30 0.96 0.67
N ARG A 46 -5.40 1.47 0.09
CA ARG A 46 -6.73 0.82 0.16
C ARG A 46 -6.70 -0.56 -0.49
N SER A 47 -6.12 -0.68 -1.69
CA SER A 47 -6.01 -1.95 -2.40
C SER A 47 -5.17 -2.97 -1.63
N LEU A 48 -4.02 -2.57 -1.08
CA LEU A 48 -3.17 -3.46 -0.28
C LEU A 48 -3.85 -3.92 1.02
N ARG A 49 -4.57 -3.03 1.70
CA ARG A 49 -5.36 -3.39 2.89
C ARG A 49 -6.49 -4.35 2.54
N TRP A 50 -7.15 -4.17 1.39
CA TRP A 50 -8.15 -5.11 0.89
C TRP A 50 -7.53 -6.48 0.62
N LEU A 51 -6.38 -6.52 -0.06
CA LEU A 51 -5.65 -7.77 -0.32
C LEU A 51 -5.27 -8.48 0.97
N LYS A 52 -4.82 -7.74 1.99
CA LYS A 52 -4.49 -8.29 3.31
C LYS A 52 -5.71 -8.90 3.99
N ALA A 53 -6.81 -8.13 4.05
CA ALA A 53 -8.04 -8.57 4.71
C ALA A 53 -8.64 -9.82 4.02
N ASN A 54 -8.47 -9.93 2.70
CA ASN A 54 -9.00 -11.01 1.90
C ASN A 54 -7.97 -12.11 1.59
N GLU A 55 -6.77 -12.08 2.17
CA GLU A 55 -5.69 -12.99 1.81
C GLU A 55 -6.12 -14.46 1.93
N ARG A 56 -6.85 -14.80 3.01
CA ARG A 56 -7.39 -16.16 3.21
C ARG A 56 -8.37 -16.57 2.11
N LEU A 57 -9.26 -15.67 1.72
CA LEU A 57 -10.24 -15.91 0.65
C LEU A 57 -9.54 -16.07 -0.70
N ILE A 58 -8.56 -15.22 -1.01
CA ILE A 58 -7.81 -15.25 -2.26
C ILE A 58 -6.97 -16.55 -2.34
N ARG A 59 -6.34 -16.95 -1.23
CA ARG A 59 -5.61 -18.24 -1.15
C ARG A 59 -6.53 -19.44 -1.34
N ALA A 60 -7.76 -19.38 -0.84
CA ALA A 60 -8.74 -20.45 -1.01
C ALA A 60 -9.31 -20.52 -2.44
N ARG A 61 -9.54 -19.37 -3.09
CA ARG A 61 -10.14 -19.30 -4.43
C ARG A 61 -9.13 -19.42 -5.57
N CYS A 62 -7.88 -19.03 -5.33
CA CYS A 62 -6.80 -19.02 -6.31
C CYS A 62 -5.51 -19.65 -5.75
N PRO A 63 -5.53 -20.94 -5.35
CA PRO A 63 -4.37 -21.61 -4.77
C PRO A 63 -3.13 -21.61 -5.68
N GLU A 64 -3.33 -21.61 -7.00
CA GLU A 64 -2.30 -21.58 -8.03
C GLU A 64 -1.42 -20.31 -7.98
N LEU A 65 -1.99 -19.16 -7.59
CA LEU A 65 -1.24 -17.91 -7.43
C LEU A 65 -0.22 -17.98 -6.29
N PHE A 66 -0.46 -18.86 -5.30
CA PHE A 66 0.41 -19.05 -4.14
C PHE A 66 1.25 -20.33 -4.23
N ALA A 67 0.90 -21.26 -5.11
CA ALA A 67 1.67 -22.49 -5.34
C ALA A 67 3.03 -22.22 -5.99
N ARG A 68 3.11 -21.25 -6.92
CA ARG A 68 4.38 -20.81 -7.55
C ARG A 68 5.38 -20.14 -6.59
N ALA A 69 4.99 -19.87 -5.35
CA ALA A 69 5.90 -19.32 -4.33
C ALA A 69 6.67 -20.39 -3.55
N ARG A 70 6.38 -21.68 -3.73
CA ARG A 70 6.98 -22.80 -2.99
C ARG A 70 7.78 -23.79 -3.85
N GLY A 71 7.98 -23.51 -5.14
CA GLY A 71 8.79 -24.34 -6.04
C GLY A 71 9.94 -23.54 -6.64
N CYS A 72 11.16 -23.96 -6.29
CA CYS A 72 12.49 -23.46 -6.69
C CYS A 72 13.02 -22.22 -5.97
#